data_AF-A0A1A8XB71-F1
#
_entry.id   AF-A0A1A8XB71-F1
#
_cell.length_a   1.000
_cell.length_b   1.000
_cell.length_c   1.000
_cell.angle_alpha   90.00
_cell.angle_beta   90.00
_cell.angle_gamma   90.00
#
_symmetry.space_group_name_H-M   'P 1'
#
loop_
_entity.id
_entity.type
_entity.pdbx_description
1 polymer ?
#
loop_
_entity_poly.entity_id
_entity_poly.type
_entity_poly.pdbx_seq_one_letter_code
_entity_poly.pdbx_strand_id
1 'polypeptide(L)'
;MENRYEALKKALSSFTFDSMLNNTVALCEHCALCNEVDVKVKNEPWFNFFCYQFVRNIETLYNIIYLDYSLKEKRCNTLTYWIHDKITNYYDKPNINMKNVDIFSEILNVWKNINSRKYKNDKYTCTIPVKEEPKNLVEMKRKKIMSDYCENYYTIKSLLTRNVHVNCHIYYDYFKDSFLEFSENIQGHEEECLGISNCHHFCRNHDPDDLLNNSKCKVIEISNDKKEYIKQEDCEKLKTQAVSEVKCETNQIKVSEFTFSDNRAIILILFSLWGIFLSFLFLYK
;
A
#
# COMPACT_ATOMS: atom_id res chain seq x y z
N MET A 1 12.28 -0.87 -0.46
CA MET A 1 10.82 -0.84 -0.69
C MET A 1 10.18 -2.21 -0.51
N GLU A 2 10.73 -3.28 -1.12
CA GLU A 2 10.17 -4.65 -1.04
C GLU A 2 10.05 -5.18 0.40
N ASN A 3 11.06 -4.98 1.25
CA ASN A 3 11.01 -5.37 2.66
C ASN A 3 9.93 -4.63 3.47
N ARG A 4 9.63 -3.35 3.14
CA ARG A 4 8.58 -2.56 3.81
C ARG A 4 7.20 -3.12 3.45
N TYR A 5 6.98 -3.36 2.17
CA TYR A 5 5.71 -3.91 1.67
C TYR A 5 5.39 -5.27 2.30
N GLU A 6 6.34 -6.21 2.29
CA GLU A 6 6.11 -7.55 2.83
C GLU A 6 5.90 -7.55 4.35
N ALA A 7 6.62 -6.70 5.09
CA ALA A 7 6.40 -6.52 6.52
C ALA A 7 4.99 -6.01 6.83
N LEU A 8 4.54 -4.98 6.13
CA LEU A 8 3.20 -4.40 6.32
C LEU A 8 2.10 -5.38 5.90
N LYS A 9 2.25 -6.02 4.73
CA LYS A 9 1.32 -7.03 4.21
C LYS A 9 1.17 -8.24 5.13
N LYS A 10 2.21 -8.62 5.85
CA LYS A 10 2.15 -9.72 6.82
C LYS A 10 1.48 -9.33 8.13
N ALA A 11 1.58 -8.06 8.52
CA ALA A 11 1.17 -7.60 9.84
C ALA A 11 -0.22 -6.95 9.87
N LEU A 12 -0.58 -6.18 8.84
CA LEU A 12 -1.72 -5.26 8.88
C LEU A 12 -2.85 -5.76 7.99
N SER A 13 -4.00 -6.07 8.60
CA SER A 13 -5.13 -6.75 7.94
C SER A 13 -5.73 -5.95 6.79
N SER A 14 -5.90 -4.63 6.93
CA SER A 14 -6.38 -3.76 5.83
C SER A 14 -5.37 -3.72 4.68
N PHE A 15 -4.08 -3.59 4.99
CA PHE A 15 -3.00 -3.60 4.00
C PHE A 15 -2.92 -4.93 3.24
N THR A 16 -3.08 -6.05 3.96
CA THR A 16 -3.17 -7.39 3.36
C THR A 16 -4.32 -7.45 2.36
N PHE A 17 -5.50 -6.93 2.73
CA PHE A 17 -6.67 -6.96 1.87
C PHE A 17 -6.49 -6.06 0.64
N ASP A 18 -5.98 -4.85 0.80
CA ASP A 18 -5.66 -3.95 -0.33
C ASP A 18 -4.65 -4.56 -1.31
N SER A 19 -3.64 -5.27 -0.77
CA SER A 19 -2.70 -6.05 -1.57
C SER A 19 -3.43 -7.13 -2.37
N MET A 20 -4.32 -7.89 -1.72
CA MET A 20 -5.12 -8.91 -2.39
C MET A 20 -5.94 -8.32 -3.54
N LEU A 21 -6.61 -7.19 -3.37
CA LEU A 21 -7.44 -6.59 -4.42
C LEU A 21 -6.69 -6.28 -5.71
N ASN A 22 -5.37 -6.06 -5.63
CA ASN A 22 -4.53 -5.70 -6.78
C ASN A 22 -3.70 -6.87 -7.34
N ASN A 23 -3.77 -8.06 -6.74
CA ASN A 23 -3.06 -9.24 -7.26
C ASN A 23 -3.53 -9.66 -8.66
N THR A 24 -2.64 -10.34 -9.39
CA THR A 24 -2.95 -10.96 -10.68
C THR A 24 -3.97 -12.09 -10.52
N VAL A 25 -4.76 -12.31 -11.56
CA VAL A 25 -5.79 -13.37 -11.58
C VAL A 25 -5.15 -14.64 -12.13
N ALA A 26 -4.97 -15.65 -11.27
CA ALA A 26 -4.45 -16.96 -11.67
C ALA A 26 -5.56 -18.03 -11.75
N LEU A 27 -6.50 -17.99 -10.82
CA LEU A 27 -7.68 -18.86 -10.75
C LEU A 27 -8.91 -17.98 -10.52
N CYS A 28 -9.98 -18.24 -11.26
CA CYS A 28 -11.21 -17.49 -11.17
C CYS A 28 -12.39 -18.36 -11.62
N GLU A 29 -13.21 -18.77 -10.67
CA GLU A 29 -14.31 -19.71 -10.90
C GLU A 29 -15.43 -19.03 -11.72
N HIS A 30 -15.69 -17.76 -11.42
CA HIS A 30 -16.82 -17.03 -12.01
C HIS A 30 -16.43 -16.09 -13.16
N CYS A 31 -15.18 -16.13 -13.65
CA CYS A 31 -14.71 -15.19 -14.68
C CYS A 31 -15.47 -15.33 -16.00
N ALA A 32 -16.09 -16.48 -16.27
CA ALA A 32 -16.96 -16.67 -17.42
C ALA A 32 -18.12 -15.65 -17.47
N LEU A 33 -18.57 -15.13 -16.32
CA LEU A 33 -19.62 -14.12 -16.23
C LEU A 33 -19.22 -12.79 -16.88
N CYS A 34 -17.93 -12.48 -16.95
CA CYS A 34 -17.43 -11.30 -17.65
C CYS A 34 -17.61 -11.36 -19.17
N ASN A 35 -17.92 -12.55 -19.73
CA ASN A 35 -18.23 -12.71 -21.15
C ASN A 35 -19.72 -12.52 -21.46
N GLU A 36 -20.57 -12.43 -20.43
CA GLU A 36 -22.03 -12.25 -20.54
C GLU A 36 -22.46 -10.76 -20.62
N VAL A 37 -21.50 -9.83 -20.50
CA VAL A 37 -21.71 -8.37 -20.55
C VAL A 37 -21.85 -7.84 -21.99
N ASP A 38 -22.16 -6.55 -22.15
CA ASP A 38 -22.34 -5.90 -23.47
C ASP A 38 -21.13 -6.16 -24.41
N VAL A 39 -21.44 -6.51 -25.66
CA VAL A 39 -20.46 -6.82 -26.72
C VAL A 39 -19.45 -5.69 -26.95
N LYS A 40 -19.88 -4.44 -26.73
CA LYS A 40 -19.06 -3.24 -26.89
C LYS A 40 -17.94 -3.12 -25.85
N VAL A 41 -18.02 -3.84 -24.73
CA VAL A 41 -16.99 -3.82 -23.67
C VAL A 41 -16.36 -5.17 -23.41
N LYS A 42 -17.06 -6.28 -23.64
CA LYS A 42 -16.48 -7.63 -23.41
C LYS A 42 -15.27 -7.94 -24.31
N ASN A 43 -15.14 -7.25 -25.44
CA ASN A 43 -14.02 -7.42 -26.36
C ASN A 43 -12.84 -6.49 -26.02
N GLU A 44 -13.01 -5.56 -25.07
CA GLU A 44 -11.97 -4.64 -24.66
C GLU A 44 -11.01 -5.33 -23.68
N PRO A 45 -9.70 -5.43 -24.00
CA PRO A 45 -8.75 -6.13 -23.14
C PRO A 45 -8.70 -5.58 -21.71
N TRP A 46 -8.74 -4.25 -21.56
CA TRP A 46 -8.70 -3.60 -20.24
C TRP A 46 -9.92 -3.96 -19.39
N PHE A 47 -11.10 -4.08 -20.00
CA PHE A 47 -12.33 -4.45 -19.30
C PHE A 47 -12.24 -5.90 -18.83
N ASN A 48 -11.72 -6.80 -19.67
CA ASN A 48 -11.53 -8.20 -19.28
C ASN A 48 -10.59 -8.35 -18.09
N PHE A 49 -9.44 -7.65 -18.10
CA PHE A 49 -8.53 -7.66 -16.95
C PHE A 49 -9.21 -7.14 -15.68
N PHE A 50 -9.93 -6.02 -15.79
CA PHE A 50 -10.64 -5.43 -14.66
C PHE A 50 -11.77 -6.33 -14.15
N CYS A 51 -12.63 -6.84 -15.02
CA CYS A 51 -13.75 -7.68 -14.66
C CYS A 51 -13.27 -9.00 -14.03
N TYR A 52 -12.23 -9.63 -14.57
CA TYR A 52 -11.67 -10.84 -13.97
C TYR A 52 -11.09 -10.57 -12.58
N GLN A 53 -10.40 -9.44 -12.39
CA GLN A 53 -9.89 -9.05 -11.09
C GLN A 53 -11.03 -8.78 -10.11
N PHE A 54 -12.09 -8.10 -10.56
CA PHE A 54 -13.29 -7.83 -9.78
C PHE A 54 -13.98 -9.12 -9.32
N VAL A 55 -14.23 -10.07 -10.22
CA VAL A 55 -14.87 -11.35 -9.90
C VAL A 55 -14.05 -12.12 -8.86
N ARG A 56 -12.73 -12.23 -9.06
CA ARG A 56 -11.82 -12.86 -8.11
C ARG A 56 -11.81 -12.14 -6.75
N ASN A 57 -11.90 -10.81 -6.75
CA ASN A 57 -11.97 -10.00 -5.53
C ASN A 57 -13.26 -10.27 -4.74
N ILE A 58 -14.41 -10.48 -5.42
CA ILE A 58 -15.65 -10.88 -4.76
C ILE A 58 -15.48 -12.24 -4.06
N GLU A 59 -14.92 -13.23 -4.76
CA GLU A 59 -14.68 -14.56 -4.17
C GLU A 59 -13.77 -14.46 -2.93
N THR A 60 -12.69 -13.69 -3.04
CA THR A 60 -11.74 -13.45 -1.94
C THR A 60 -12.43 -12.78 -0.75
N LEU A 61 -13.22 -11.75 -1.03
CA LEU A 61 -13.98 -10.98 -0.04
C LEU A 61 -14.95 -11.86 0.74
N TYR A 62 -15.76 -12.66 0.04
CA TYR A 62 -16.75 -13.51 0.70
C TYR A 62 -16.12 -14.62 1.53
N ASN A 63 -14.98 -15.16 1.10
CA ASN A 63 -14.23 -16.10 1.92
C ASN A 63 -13.71 -15.44 3.22
N ILE A 64 -13.19 -14.21 3.13
CA ILE A 64 -12.74 -13.45 4.32
C ILE A 64 -13.92 -13.18 5.27
N ILE A 65 -15.05 -12.71 4.73
CA ILE A 65 -16.25 -12.40 5.53
C ILE A 65 -16.86 -13.65 6.16
N TYR A 66 -16.82 -14.79 5.46
CA TYR A 66 -17.26 -16.07 6.00
C TYR A 66 -16.40 -16.49 7.21
N LEU A 67 -15.09 -16.27 7.14
CA LEU A 67 -14.15 -16.58 8.24
C LEU A 67 -14.26 -15.59 9.40
N ASP A 68 -14.48 -14.31 9.10
CA ASP A 68 -14.66 -13.27 10.11
C ASP A 68 -15.72 -12.26 9.66
N TYR A 69 -16.94 -12.47 10.18
CA TYR A 69 -18.09 -11.62 9.87
C TYR A 69 -17.90 -10.18 10.34
N SER A 70 -17.07 -9.93 11.36
CA SER A 70 -16.84 -8.58 11.88
C SER A 70 -16.16 -7.67 10.87
N LEU A 71 -15.46 -8.25 9.88
CA LEU A 71 -14.79 -7.52 8.81
C LEU A 71 -15.73 -7.12 7.67
N LYS A 72 -16.98 -7.61 7.66
CA LYS A 72 -17.93 -7.41 6.56
C LYS A 72 -18.01 -5.96 6.10
N GLU A 73 -18.38 -5.06 7.01
CA GLU A 73 -18.58 -3.65 6.70
C GLU A 73 -17.33 -3.02 6.06
N LYS A 74 -16.17 -3.17 6.73
CA LYS A 74 -14.89 -2.61 6.29
C LYS A 74 -14.51 -3.14 4.91
N ARG A 75 -14.58 -4.47 4.72
CA ARG A 75 -14.15 -5.12 3.48
C ARG A 75 -15.10 -4.83 2.32
N CYS A 76 -16.41 -4.75 2.57
CA CYS A 76 -17.38 -4.29 1.58
C CYS A 76 -17.08 -2.84 1.15
N ASN A 77 -16.85 -1.94 2.11
CA ASN A 77 -16.54 -0.53 1.81
C ASN A 77 -15.24 -0.39 1.03
N THR A 78 -14.19 -1.14 1.41
CA THR A 78 -12.92 -1.16 0.69
C THR A 78 -13.08 -1.68 -0.75
N LEU A 79 -13.85 -2.76 -0.96
CA LEU A 79 -14.13 -3.25 -2.31
C LEU A 79 -14.90 -2.21 -3.13
N THR A 80 -15.93 -1.59 -2.55
CA THR A 80 -16.71 -0.54 -3.22
C THR A 80 -15.81 0.61 -3.66
N TYR A 81 -15.01 1.16 -2.75
CA TYR A 81 -14.04 2.20 -3.11
C TYR A 81 -13.12 1.74 -4.24
N TRP A 82 -12.55 0.53 -4.15
CA TRP A 82 -11.64 0.00 -5.15
C TRP A 82 -12.27 -0.09 -6.54
N ILE A 83 -13.53 -0.51 -6.65
CA ILE A 83 -14.27 -0.55 -7.92
C ILE A 83 -14.39 0.87 -8.49
N HIS A 84 -14.82 1.82 -7.66
CA HIS A 84 -15.04 3.19 -8.10
C HIS A 84 -13.74 3.89 -8.51
N ASP A 85 -12.67 3.70 -7.73
CA ASP A 85 -11.34 4.23 -8.05
C ASP A 85 -10.79 3.63 -9.36
N LYS A 86 -10.84 2.29 -9.54
CA LYS A 86 -10.37 1.65 -10.76
C LYS A 86 -11.13 2.14 -11.99
N ILE A 87 -12.45 2.11 -11.93
CA ILE A 87 -13.30 2.51 -13.05
C ILE A 87 -13.04 3.97 -13.42
N THR A 88 -13.01 4.89 -12.44
CA THR A 88 -12.72 6.32 -12.67
C THR A 88 -11.35 6.53 -13.30
N ASN A 89 -10.31 5.87 -12.77
CA ASN A 89 -8.95 5.94 -13.31
C ASN A 89 -8.82 5.34 -14.73
N TYR A 90 -9.76 4.49 -15.16
CA TYR A 90 -9.86 4.05 -16.56
C TYR A 90 -10.62 5.03 -17.44
N TYR A 91 -11.70 5.66 -16.93
CA TYR A 91 -12.47 6.69 -17.64
C TYR A 91 -11.62 7.91 -18.01
N ASP A 92 -10.67 8.29 -17.15
CA ASP A 92 -9.81 9.45 -17.38
C ASP A 92 -8.69 9.19 -18.40
N LYS A 93 -8.57 7.96 -18.93
CA LYS A 93 -7.58 7.64 -19.97
C LYS A 93 -8.11 8.05 -21.35
N PRO A 94 -7.43 8.96 -22.07
CA PRO A 94 -7.93 9.55 -23.32
C PRO A 94 -8.10 8.54 -24.48
N ASN A 95 -7.51 7.35 -24.37
CA ASN A 95 -7.51 6.34 -25.43
C ASN A 95 -8.65 5.32 -25.33
N ILE A 96 -9.50 5.39 -24.30
CA ILE A 96 -10.61 4.45 -24.15
C ILE A 96 -11.92 5.12 -24.57
N ASN A 97 -12.48 4.74 -25.71
CA ASN A 97 -13.72 5.31 -26.23
C ASN A 97 -14.95 4.73 -25.51
N MET A 98 -15.15 5.13 -24.26
CA MET A 98 -16.24 4.64 -23.39
C MET A 98 -17.58 5.34 -23.61
N LYS A 99 -17.72 6.22 -24.62
CA LYS A 99 -18.88 7.13 -24.78
C LYS A 99 -20.25 6.45 -24.92
N ASN A 100 -20.30 5.12 -25.07
CA ASN A 100 -21.52 4.39 -25.39
C ASN A 100 -21.87 3.23 -24.42
N VAL A 101 -21.10 3.01 -23.35
CA VAL A 101 -21.38 1.92 -22.39
C VAL A 101 -21.17 2.36 -20.95
N ASP A 102 -22.15 2.04 -20.11
CA ASP A 102 -22.10 2.22 -18.67
C ASP A 102 -21.36 1.06 -17.99
N ILE A 103 -20.04 1.22 -17.80
CA ILE A 103 -19.17 0.20 -17.20
C ILE A 103 -19.64 -0.19 -15.80
N PHE A 104 -20.12 0.77 -15.01
CA PHE A 104 -20.65 0.48 -13.69
C PHE A 104 -21.84 -0.46 -13.74
N SER A 105 -22.79 -0.22 -14.65
CA SER A 105 -23.94 -1.10 -14.82
C SER A 105 -23.55 -2.51 -15.25
N GLU A 106 -22.55 -2.66 -16.13
CA GLU A 106 -22.04 -3.97 -16.54
C GLU A 106 -21.41 -4.74 -15.36
N ILE A 107 -20.60 -4.06 -14.54
CA ILE A 107 -19.99 -4.65 -13.35
C ILE A 107 -21.02 -5.03 -12.29
N LEU A 108 -22.04 -4.17 -12.09
CA LEU A 108 -23.15 -4.47 -11.20
C LEU A 108 -23.96 -5.69 -11.69
N ASN A 109 -24.12 -5.87 -13.00
CA ASN A 109 -24.76 -7.06 -13.56
C ASN A 109 -23.94 -8.31 -13.28
N VAL A 110 -22.61 -8.26 -13.44
CA VAL A 110 -21.72 -9.38 -13.07
C VAL A 110 -21.86 -9.73 -11.58
N TRP A 111 -21.85 -8.74 -10.68
CA TRP A 111 -22.05 -8.97 -9.25
C TRP A 111 -23.42 -9.57 -8.91
N LYS A 112 -24.50 -9.08 -9.54
CA LYS A 112 -25.85 -9.66 -9.38
C LYS A 112 -25.88 -11.12 -9.83
N ASN A 113 -25.19 -11.45 -10.93
CA ASN A 113 -25.10 -12.82 -11.43
C ASN A 113 -24.34 -13.73 -10.46
N ILE A 114 -23.22 -13.27 -9.89
CA ILE A 114 -22.47 -14.02 -8.86
C ILE A 114 -23.37 -14.31 -7.65
N ASN A 115 -24.03 -13.27 -7.14
CA ASN A 115 -24.85 -13.40 -5.92
C ASN A 115 -26.12 -14.21 -6.14
N SER A 116 -26.76 -14.12 -7.30
CA SER A 116 -27.96 -14.90 -7.61
C SER A 116 -27.67 -16.38 -7.84
N ARG A 117 -26.54 -16.72 -8.47
CA ARG A 117 -26.16 -18.10 -8.78
C ARG A 117 -25.56 -18.85 -7.58
N LYS A 118 -24.72 -18.17 -6.77
CA LYS A 118 -23.90 -18.84 -5.74
C LYS A 118 -24.22 -18.45 -4.29
N TYR A 119 -24.57 -17.20 -4.04
CA TYR A 119 -24.67 -16.64 -2.67
C TYR A 119 -26.09 -16.15 -2.33
N LYS A 120 -27.11 -16.82 -2.86
CA LYS A 120 -28.51 -16.39 -2.74
C LYS A 120 -28.90 -16.24 -1.26
N ASN A 121 -29.28 -15.02 -0.87
CA ASN A 121 -29.65 -14.65 0.51
C ASN A 121 -28.55 -14.87 1.56
N ASP A 122 -27.30 -14.89 1.14
CA ASP A 122 -26.20 -15.08 2.06
C ASP A 122 -25.91 -13.77 2.83
N LYS A 123 -25.99 -13.84 4.16
CA LYS A 123 -25.63 -12.75 5.07
C LYS A 123 -24.18 -12.29 4.89
N TYR A 124 -23.33 -13.09 4.25
CA TYR A 124 -21.93 -12.75 3.96
C TYR A 124 -21.74 -11.87 2.72
N THR A 125 -22.80 -11.55 1.97
CA THR A 125 -22.71 -10.71 0.75
C THR A 125 -22.64 -9.21 1.05
N CYS A 126 -21.94 -8.48 0.18
CA CYS A 126 -21.81 -7.03 0.22
C CYS A 126 -22.81 -6.37 -0.71
N THR A 127 -23.41 -5.25 -0.31
CA THR A 127 -24.18 -4.42 -1.23
C THR A 127 -23.24 -3.43 -1.89
N ILE A 128 -23.16 -3.46 -3.23
CA ILE A 128 -22.38 -2.48 -3.99
C ILE A 128 -23.33 -1.35 -4.38
N PRO A 129 -23.09 -0.10 -3.94
CA PRO A 129 -23.93 1.03 -4.29
C PRO A 129 -23.93 1.27 -5.80
N VAL A 130 -25.05 1.80 -6.30
CA VAL A 130 -25.24 2.09 -7.72
C VAL A 130 -24.62 3.45 -8.02
N LYS A 131 -23.88 3.54 -9.16
CA LYS A 131 -23.32 4.74 -9.81
C LYS A 131 -23.26 6.00 -8.94
N GLU A 132 -22.05 6.39 -8.59
CA GLU A 132 -21.86 7.55 -7.73
C GLU A 132 -21.13 8.70 -8.42
N GLU A 133 -21.47 9.91 -8.00
CA GLU A 133 -20.84 11.14 -8.46
C GLU A 133 -19.36 11.22 -8.02
N PRO A 134 -18.50 11.97 -8.74
CA PRO A 134 -17.09 12.15 -8.36
C PRO A 134 -16.88 12.64 -6.91
N LYS A 135 -17.81 13.45 -6.39
CA LYS A 135 -17.80 13.91 -4.98
C LYS A 135 -17.85 12.75 -3.99
N ASN A 136 -18.52 11.66 -4.35
CA ASN A 136 -18.62 10.47 -3.52
C ASN A 136 -17.31 9.67 -3.52
N LEU A 137 -16.55 9.64 -4.62
CA LEU A 137 -15.25 8.95 -4.66
C LEU A 137 -14.24 9.56 -3.67
N VAL A 138 -14.21 10.89 -3.54
CA VAL A 138 -13.35 11.59 -2.56
C VAL A 138 -13.76 11.22 -1.14
N GLU A 139 -15.07 11.21 -0.86
CA GLU A 139 -15.62 10.80 0.44
C GLU A 139 -15.30 9.33 0.75
N MET A 140 -15.47 8.42 -0.22
CA MET A 140 -15.11 7.00 -0.09
C MET A 140 -13.63 6.81 0.22
N LYS A 141 -12.75 7.53 -0.50
CA LYS A 141 -11.30 7.48 -0.26
C LYS A 141 -10.98 7.89 1.17
N ARG A 142 -11.55 9.01 1.61
CA ARG A 142 -11.36 9.53 2.96
C ARG A 142 -11.85 8.55 4.02
N LYS A 143 -13.07 8.02 3.89
CA LYS A 143 -13.62 7.01 4.81
C LYS A 143 -12.77 5.74 4.84
N LYS A 144 -12.22 5.31 3.70
CA LYS A 144 -11.28 4.19 3.65
C LYS A 144 -10.03 4.47 4.46
N ILE A 145 -9.36 5.62 4.25
CA ILE A 145 -8.17 6.02 5.00
C ILE A 145 -8.45 6.01 6.51
N MET A 146 -9.56 6.60 6.93
CA MET A 146 -9.98 6.62 8.34
C MET A 146 -10.22 5.21 8.90
N SER A 147 -10.95 4.38 8.16
CA SER A 147 -11.24 3.00 8.55
C SER A 147 -9.97 2.15 8.67
N ASP A 148 -9.03 2.30 7.74
CA ASP A 148 -7.78 1.53 7.73
C ASP A 148 -6.87 1.91 8.91
N TYR A 149 -6.79 3.20 9.23
CA TYR A 149 -6.06 3.69 10.41
C TYR A 149 -6.62 3.05 11.68
N CYS A 150 -7.95 3.18 11.88
CA CYS A 150 -8.65 2.65 13.04
C CYS A 150 -8.55 1.12 13.15
N GLU A 151 -8.57 0.39 12.02
CA GLU A 151 -8.38 -1.06 12.01
C GLU A 151 -6.96 -1.47 12.40
N ASN A 152 -5.95 -0.77 11.87
CA ASN A 152 -4.54 -1.15 12.07
C ASN A 152 -3.96 -0.72 13.41
N TYR A 153 -4.55 0.29 14.06
CA TYR A 153 -3.98 0.97 15.21
C TYR A 153 -3.54 -0.01 16.33
N TYR A 154 -4.40 -0.94 16.75
CA TYR A 154 -4.07 -1.85 17.85
C TYR A 154 -2.95 -2.85 17.51
N THR A 155 -2.90 -3.30 16.26
CA THR A 155 -1.80 -4.16 15.78
C THR A 155 -0.50 -3.37 15.77
N ILE A 156 -0.53 -2.14 15.27
CA ILE A 156 0.63 -1.24 15.27
C ILE A 156 1.09 -0.94 16.69
N LYS A 157 0.18 -0.58 17.60
CA LYS A 157 0.47 -0.38 19.03
C LYS A 157 1.26 -1.56 19.60
N SER A 158 0.79 -2.77 19.36
CA SER A 158 1.47 -4.00 19.80
C SER A 158 2.87 -4.12 19.22
N LEU A 159 3.06 -3.81 17.94
CA LEU A 159 4.37 -3.84 17.27
C LEU A 159 5.32 -2.75 17.77
N LEU A 160 4.81 -1.56 18.09
CA LEU A 160 5.59 -0.38 18.49
C LEU A 160 5.98 -0.36 19.98
N THR A 161 5.26 -1.10 20.83
CA THR A 161 5.47 -1.12 22.30
C THR A 161 6.20 -2.37 22.80
N ARG A 162 6.29 -3.42 21.97
CA ARG A 162 7.09 -4.61 22.22
C ARG A 162 8.59 -4.34 22.07
N ASN A 163 9.41 -5.32 22.44
CA ASN A 163 10.86 -5.24 22.28
C ASN A 163 11.24 -5.01 20.82
N VAL A 164 12.31 -4.24 20.60
CA VAL A 164 12.80 -3.88 19.26
C VAL A 164 13.08 -5.13 18.44
N HIS A 165 12.57 -5.15 17.23
CA HIS A 165 12.69 -6.26 16.29
C HIS A 165 13.09 -5.78 14.89
N VAL A 166 13.42 -6.68 13.97
CA VAL A 166 14.00 -6.33 12.65
C VAL A 166 13.16 -5.30 11.85
N ASN A 167 11.83 -5.38 11.92
CA ASN A 167 10.91 -4.48 11.19
C ASN A 167 10.38 -3.30 12.02
N CYS A 168 10.97 -2.99 13.19
CA CYS A 168 10.43 -1.99 14.14
C CYS A 168 10.29 -0.61 13.47
N HIS A 169 11.35 -0.19 12.77
CA HIS A 169 11.39 1.08 12.03
C HIS A 169 10.33 1.14 10.92
N ILE A 170 10.09 0.05 10.19
CA ILE A 170 9.06 -0.01 9.14
C ILE A 170 7.67 0.30 9.70
N TYR A 171 7.33 -0.28 10.86
CA TYR A 171 6.03 -0.03 11.47
C TYR A 171 5.93 1.37 12.06
N TYR A 172 7.02 1.91 12.59
CA TYR A 172 7.06 3.28 13.10
C TYR A 172 6.85 4.31 11.98
N ASP A 173 7.61 4.16 10.88
CA ASP A 173 7.49 5.03 9.70
C ASP A 173 6.08 4.95 9.11
N TYR A 174 5.53 3.74 8.95
CA TYR A 174 4.17 3.56 8.47
C TYR A 174 3.14 4.21 9.40
N PHE A 175 3.29 4.07 10.72
CA PHE A 175 2.37 4.68 11.67
C PHE A 175 2.42 6.20 11.60
N LYS A 176 3.62 6.80 11.50
CA LYS A 176 3.81 8.23 11.32
C LYS A 176 3.10 8.73 10.06
N ASP A 177 3.33 8.07 8.93
CA ASP A 177 2.69 8.41 7.65
C ASP A 177 1.15 8.29 7.75
N SER A 178 0.67 7.18 8.31
CA SER A 178 -0.76 6.89 8.43
C SER A 178 -1.47 7.82 9.43
N PHE A 179 -0.80 8.22 10.51
CA PHE A 179 -1.31 9.20 11.48
C PHE A 179 -1.48 10.58 10.85
N LEU A 180 -0.51 11.03 10.05
CA LEU A 180 -0.60 12.31 9.33
C LEU A 180 -1.74 12.28 8.33
N GLU A 181 -1.79 11.24 7.49
CA GLU A 181 -2.85 11.07 6.49
C GLU A 181 -4.24 11.01 7.12
N PHE A 182 -4.39 10.28 8.24
CA PHE A 182 -5.62 10.22 9.02
C PHE A 182 -6.04 11.59 9.56
N SER A 183 -5.08 12.32 10.15
CA SER A 183 -5.34 13.62 10.76
C SER A 183 -5.78 14.67 9.76
N GLU A 184 -5.13 14.72 8.60
CA GLU A 184 -5.50 15.61 7.49
C GLU A 184 -6.89 15.29 6.94
N ASN A 185 -7.24 14.00 6.86
CA ASN A 185 -8.53 13.55 6.33
C ASN A 185 -9.70 13.81 7.29
N ILE A 186 -9.45 13.88 8.61
CA ILE A 186 -10.49 14.20 9.61
C ILE A 186 -10.87 15.68 9.60
N GLN A 187 -9.94 16.57 9.27
CA GLN A 187 -10.15 18.00 9.39
C GLN A 187 -11.39 18.47 8.60
N GLY A 188 -12.46 18.86 9.32
CA GLY A 188 -13.74 19.27 8.72
C GLY A 188 -14.66 18.12 8.29
N HIS A 189 -14.34 16.89 8.67
CA HIS A 189 -15.04 15.64 8.35
C HIS A 189 -15.21 14.74 9.59
N GLU A 190 -15.31 15.34 10.78
CA GLU A 190 -15.37 14.63 12.06
C GLU A 190 -16.61 13.74 12.17
N GLU A 191 -17.77 14.20 11.68
CA GLU A 191 -19.01 13.41 11.65
C GLU A 191 -18.88 12.16 10.75
N GLU A 192 -18.14 12.26 9.64
CA GLU A 192 -17.88 11.10 8.79
C GLU A 192 -17.03 10.06 9.52
N CYS A 193 -16.02 10.50 10.28
CA CYS A 193 -15.19 9.63 11.09
C CYS A 193 -16.01 8.95 12.20
N LEU A 194 -16.88 9.69 12.89
CA LEU A 194 -17.78 9.14 13.91
C LEU A 194 -18.74 8.09 13.32
N GLY A 195 -19.12 8.22 12.05
CA GLY A 195 -19.90 7.21 11.34
C GLY A 195 -19.19 5.88 11.11
N ILE A 196 -17.86 5.80 11.28
CA ILE A 196 -17.06 4.60 11.01
C ILE A 196 -17.04 3.70 12.25
N SER A 197 -17.44 2.44 12.04
CA SER A 197 -17.43 1.40 13.06
C SER A 197 -16.05 1.22 13.71
N ASN A 198 -16.03 1.24 15.05
CA ASN A 198 -14.82 1.13 15.89
C ASN A 198 -13.77 2.26 15.70
N CYS A 199 -14.15 3.40 15.12
CA CYS A 199 -13.23 4.53 14.88
C CYS A 199 -13.46 5.72 15.83
N HIS A 200 -14.59 5.75 16.56
CA HIS A 200 -15.04 6.88 17.39
C HIS A 200 -13.98 7.48 18.32
N HIS A 201 -13.17 6.63 18.99
CA HIS A 201 -12.14 7.11 19.93
C HIS A 201 -11.02 7.87 19.21
N PHE A 202 -10.66 7.41 18.01
CA PHE A 202 -9.61 8.00 17.18
C PHE A 202 -10.05 9.31 16.55
N CYS A 203 -11.36 9.52 16.33
CA CYS A 203 -11.87 10.78 15.78
C CYS A 203 -11.70 11.98 16.73
N ARG A 204 -11.52 11.74 18.03
CA ARG A 204 -11.33 12.79 19.06
C ARG A 204 -9.90 12.89 19.54
N ASN A 205 -9.22 11.76 19.60
CA ASN A 205 -7.82 11.66 19.97
C ASN A 205 -7.16 10.70 19.00
N HIS A 206 -6.44 11.25 18.01
CA HIS A 206 -5.93 10.49 16.87
C HIS A 206 -4.87 9.47 17.30
N ASP A 207 -4.03 9.79 18.29
CA ASP A 207 -3.02 8.90 18.86
C ASP A 207 -3.24 8.74 20.38
N PRO A 208 -4.25 7.94 20.80
CA PRO A 208 -4.67 7.89 22.19
C PRO A 208 -3.63 7.35 23.17
N ASP A 209 -2.61 6.66 22.67
CA ASP A 209 -1.52 6.12 23.49
C ASP A 209 -0.20 6.89 23.32
N ASP A 210 -0.22 8.00 22.56
CA ASP A 210 0.95 8.81 22.24
C ASP A 210 2.10 7.93 21.70
N LEU A 211 1.74 7.00 20.79
CA LEU A 211 2.65 6.01 20.21
C LEU A 211 3.82 6.66 19.47
N LEU A 212 3.63 7.84 18.87
CA LEU A 212 4.73 8.55 18.22
C LEU A 212 5.87 8.88 19.19
N ASN A 213 5.56 9.16 20.45
CA ASN A 213 6.55 9.47 21.49
C ASN A 213 6.95 8.26 22.32
N ASN A 214 5.99 7.38 22.62
CA ASN A 214 6.17 6.25 23.53
C ASN A 214 6.67 4.96 22.83
N SER A 215 6.78 4.96 21.50
CA SER A 215 7.27 3.80 20.76
C SER A 215 8.72 3.45 21.11
N LYS A 216 8.97 2.17 21.37
CA LYS A 216 10.33 1.61 21.46
C LYS A 216 11.02 1.52 20.10
N CYS A 217 10.25 1.67 19.02
CA CYS A 217 10.74 1.70 17.64
C CYS A 217 11.08 3.12 17.16
N LYS A 218 10.89 4.16 17.99
CA LYS A 218 11.14 5.55 17.60
C LYS A 218 12.55 5.66 17.04
N VAL A 219 12.63 5.89 15.74
CA VAL A 219 13.90 6.13 15.07
C VAL A 219 14.25 7.59 15.33
N ILE A 220 15.40 7.82 15.95
CA ILE A 220 15.99 9.16 15.96
C ILE A 220 16.44 9.39 14.52
N GLU A 221 15.69 10.20 13.76
CA GLU A 221 16.17 10.74 12.49
C GLU A 221 17.45 11.53 12.79
N ILE A 222 18.60 10.91 12.56
CA ILE A 222 19.85 11.65 12.40
C ILE A 222 19.61 12.48 11.14
N SER A 223 19.36 13.78 11.33
CA SER A 223 19.03 14.74 10.29
C SER A 223 19.78 14.45 8.98
N ASN A 224 19.04 14.49 7.86
CA ASN A 224 19.47 14.20 6.49
C ASN A 224 20.61 15.08 5.93
N ASP A 225 21.45 15.69 6.75
CA ASP A 225 22.56 16.55 6.31
C ASP A 225 23.93 15.86 6.26
N LYS A 226 24.06 14.59 6.68
CA LYS A 226 25.29 13.81 6.44
C LYS A 226 25.00 12.34 6.13
N LYS A 227 25.09 11.97 4.84
CA LYS A 227 25.23 10.57 4.41
C LYS A 227 26.65 10.09 4.74
N GLU A 228 26.85 9.59 5.95
CA GLU A 228 28.01 8.77 6.29
C GLU A 228 27.51 7.43 6.85
N TYR A 229 27.77 6.35 6.11
CA TYR A 229 27.48 4.99 6.56
C TYR A 229 28.60 4.53 7.50
N ILE A 230 28.26 4.26 8.76
CA ILE A 230 29.16 3.64 9.73
C ILE A 230 29.20 2.12 9.45
N LYS A 231 30.39 1.50 9.45
CA LYS A 231 30.53 0.04 9.29
C LYS A 231 29.99 -0.67 10.53
N GLN A 232 29.41 -1.86 10.34
CA GLN A 232 28.71 -2.60 11.40
C GLN A 232 29.58 -2.92 12.63
N GLU A 233 30.90 -3.09 12.46
CA GLU A 233 31.84 -3.24 13.58
C GLU A 233 31.98 -1.98 14.44
N ASP A 234 31.88 -0.80 13.82
CA ASP A 234 31.96 0.48 14.53
C ASP A 234 30.65 0.75 15.29
N CYS A 235 29.50 0.27 14.79
CA CYS A 235 28.21 0.35 15.48
C CYS A 235 28.20 -0.46 16.80
N GLU A 236 28.77 -1.66 16.80
CA GLU A 236 28.89 -2.50 18.01
C GLU A 236 29.91 -1.91 19.01
N LYS A 237 30.99 -1.28 18.52
CA LYS A 237 31.95 -0.54 19.36
C LYS A 237 31.31 0.68 20.04
N LEU A 238 30.51 1.45 19.30
CA LEU A 238 29.79 2.62 19.80
C LEU A 238 28.71 2.25 20.84
N LYS A 239 28.05 1.11 20.67
CA LYS A 239 27.10 0.56 21.64
C LYS A 239 27.75 0.21 22.98
N THR A 240 29.03 -0.17 22.94
CA THR A 240 29.83 -0.50 24.13
C THR A 240 30.38 0.77 24.80
N GLN A 241 30.72 1.80 24.02
CA GLN A 241 31.18 3.11 24.52
C GLN A 241 30.05 4.00 25.06
N ALA A 242 28.84 3.94 24.51
CA ALA A 242 27.71 4.79 24.91
C ALA A 242 27.16 4.49 26.33
N VAL A 243 27.60 3.39 26.96
CA VAL A 243 27.31 3.07 28.37
C VAL A 243 28.27 3.83 29.31
N SER A 244 29.36 4.41 28.81
CA SER A 244 30.33 5.18 29.58
C SER A 244 30.49 6.59 29.01
N GLU A 245 29.83 7.54 29.67
CA GLU A 245 30.16 8.97 29.72
C GLU A 245 29.77 9.88 28.54
N VAL A 246 29.28 11.04 28.97
CA VAL A 246 28.64 12.13 28.23
C VAL A 246 29.67 13.12 27.67
N LYS A 247 29.30 13.77 26.56
CA LYS A 247 29.91 14.89 25.79
C LYS A 247 30.93 14.52 24.70
N CYS A 248 30.55 14.80 23.44
CA CYS A 248 31.47 14.87 22.31
C CYS A 248 31.56 16.32 21.78
N GLU A 249 32.75 16.92 21.89
CA GLU A 249 33.16 18.09 21.10
C GLU A 249 33.57 17.68 19.68
N THR A 250 33.50 18.64 18.75
CA THR A 250 33.75 18.42 17.32
C THR A 250 35.15 18.91 16.92
N ASN A 251 35.98 18.00 16.39
CA ASN A 251 37.21 18.37 15.67
C ASN A 251 37.09 17.98 14.20
N GLN A 252 37.29 18.95 13.31
CA GLN A 252 37.25 18.79 11.85
C GLN A 252 38.54 18.13 11.33
N ILE A 253 38.42 17.16 10.42
CA ILE A 253 39.54 16.58 9.67
C ILE A 253 39.26 16.73 8.16
N LYS A 254 40.27 17.25 7.43
CA LYS A 254 40.26 17.49 5.99
C LYS A 254 40.17 16.20 5.17
N VAL A 255 39.31 16.19 4.16
CA VAL A 255 39.14 15.10 3.18
C VAL A 255 40.21 15.19 2.09
N SER A 256 40.82 14.06 1.73
CA SER A 256 41.76 13.94 0.60
C SER A 256 41.02 13.77 -0.73
N GLU A 257 41.47 14.49 -1.76
CA GLU A 257 40.93 14.48 -3.12
C GLU A 257 41.15 13.15 -3.88
N PHE A 258 40.29 12.93 -4.89
CA PHE A 258 40.22 11.76 -5.76
C PHE A 258 41.51 11.61 -6.61
N THR A 259 42.25 10.51 -6.44
CA THR A 259 43.48 10.24 -7.23
C THR A 259 43.32 9.01 -8.12
N PHE A 260 44.03 9.00 -9.26
CA PHE A 260 44.02 7.95 -10.30
C PHE A 260 44.43 6.52 -9.84
N SER A 261 44.78 6.35 -8.56
CA SER A 261 45.04 5.05 -7.94
C SER A 261 43.81 4.42 -7.28
N ASP A 262 42.64 5.06 -7.36
CA ASP A 262 41.39 4.51 -6.84
C ASP A 262 40.94 3.32 -7.71
N ASN A 263 40.74 2.15 -7.09
CA ASN A 263 40.29 0.93 -7.75
C ASN A 263 39.01 1.12 -8.58
N ARG A 264 38.18 2.13 -8.24
CA ARG A 264 37.00 2.52 -9.02
C ARG A 264 37.35 3.06 -10.40
N ALA A 265 38.45 3.82 -10.54
CA ALA A 265 38.93 4.35 -11.81
C ALA A 265 39.51 3.24 -12.71
N ILE A 266 40.19 2.26 -12.11
CA ILE A 266 40.78 1.11 -12.83
C ILE A 266 39.68 0.26 -13.49
N ILE A 267 38.59 0.00 -12.77
CA ILE A 267 37.44 -0.77 -13.29
C ILE A 267 36.79 -0.06 -14.50
N LEU A 268 36.65 1.27 -14.43
CA LEU A 268 36.04 2.05 -15.52
C LEU A 268 36.91 2.06 -16.79
N ILE A 269 38.24 2.10 -16.64
CA ILE A 269 39.18 2.04 -17.78
C ILE A 269 39.09 0.66 -18.46
N LEU A 270 39.03 -0.42 -17.68
CA LEU A 270 38.92 -1.78 -18.21
C LEU A 270 37.62 -2.01 -18.99
N PHE A 271 36.48 -1.54 -18.49
CA PHE A 271 35.20 -1.63 -19.21
C PHE A 271 35.21 -0.83 -20.52
N SER A 272 35.85 0.34 -20.51
CA SER A 272 35.96 1.20 -21.70
C SER A 272 36.78 0.53 -22.81
N LEU A 273 37.90 -0.10 -22.45
CA LEU A 273 38.75 -0.84 -23.40
C LEU A 273 38.04 -2.08 -23.97
N TRP A 274 37.23 -2.76 -23.14
CA TRP A 274 36.45 -3.92 -23.57
C TRP A 274 35.37 -3.56 -24.60
N GLY A 275 34.68 -2.44 -24.39
CA GLY A 275 33.69 -1.94 -25.35
C GLY A 275 34.30 -1.57 -26.71
N ILE A 276 35.51 -0.99 -26.72
CA ILE A 276 36.24 -0.68 -27.95
C ILE A 276 36.63 -1.97 -28.69
N PHE A 277 37.14 -2.97 -27.98
CA PHE A 277 37.52 -4.26 -28.56
C PHE A 277 36.34 -5.00 -29.21
N LEU A 278 35.19 -5.05 -28.52
CA LEU A 278 33.96 -5.61 -29.10
C LEU A 278 33.50 -4.85 -30.34
N SER A 279 33.60 -3.51 -30.33
CA SER A 279 33.23 -2.68 -31.47
C SER A 279 34.05 -3.03 -32.72
N PHE A 280 35.35 -3.27 -32.57
CA PHE A 280 36.21 -3.72 -33.68
C PHE A 280 35.87 -5.14 -34.16
N LEU A 281 35.52 -6.06 -33.26
CA LEU A 281 35.10 -7.42 -33.62
C LEU A 281 33.81 -7.45 -34.45
N PHE A 282 32.85 -6.58 -34.14
CA PHE A 282 31.58 -6.51 -34.88
C PHE A 282 31.65 -5.73 -36.19
N LEU A 283 32.60 -4.79 -36.33
CA LEU A 283 32.80 -4.01 -37.55
C LEU A 283 33.74 -4.66 -38.58
N TYR A 284 34.47 -5.72 -38.20
CA TYR A 284 35.39 -6.45 -39.09
C TYR A 284 34.76 -7.70 -39.73
N LYS A 285 33.42 -7.74 -39.84
CA LYS A 285 32.68 -8.81 -40.54
C LYS A 285 31.73 -8.24 -41.59
#